data_AF-A0A925MTN8-F1
#
_entry.id   AF-A0A925MTN8-F1
#
_cell.length_a   1.000
_cell.length_b   1.000
_cell.length_c   1.000
_cell.angle_alpha   90.00
_cell.angle_beta   90.00
_cell.angle_gamma   90.00
#
_symmetry.space_group_name_H-M   'P 1'
#
loop_
_entity.id
_entity.type
_entity.pdbx_description
1 polymer ?
#
loop_
_entity_poly.entity_id
_entity_poly.type
_entity_poly.pdbx_seq_one_letter_code
_entity_poly.pdbx_strand_id
1 'polypeptide(L)'
;EQLVGKPFDELLPDKDRCLTLLDQVFRTKKSVSHTEQDSSKSHAVFWSYTIWPVQEKAGLVGIMIQVTESTDAHENTVAMNEALLLSSMRQHELTAAADEINILLQAEIVERKQVEKALSELHHRKDEFLAMLSHELRNPLAPIANSVQVLRFYDSKEPNQLRALNIIERQVSQLKHLVDDLMEVSRFTTGRIQLRKDQISLSHIVERAIETTRPLIEQRRHAMQVTLPSKPIWLHADAARLEQVLINLLTNAAKYTDEGGQLWLTAETEGEMVAVRVKDTGVGIAPDLLPHIFELFTQAERSIDRSLGGLGIGLCLVQRLVELHGGSVEAQSVLGEGSEFVVRLPMLTSEPLSPQTFILESTQLAQARRVLIVEDNVDAAQSLAILLAASGHDVRVSHDGPTAVEAALDHPPDVVLLDIGLPGFDGYEVARRMREQPILGNVELVALTGYGRSSDLQRAHDAGFDHHLVKPANFEQIKQILASHSNKMQLLEH
;
A
#
# COMPACT_ATOMS: atom_id res chain seq x y z
N GLU A 1 -23.55 -39.29 -58.27
CA GLU A 1 -24.99 -39.41 -57.96
C GLU A 1 -25.59 -40.76 -58.36
N GLN A 2 -25.32 -41.31 -59.55
CA GLN A 2 -25.90 -42.60 -60.01
C GLN A 2 -25.53 -43.87 -59.21
N LEU A 3 -24.59 -43.76 -58.25
CA LEU A 3 -24.10 -44.85 -57.41
C LEU A 3 -24.63 -44.78 -55.97
N VAL A 4 -25.21 -43.65 -55.57
CA VAL A 4 -25.66 -43.42 -54.19
C VAL A 4 -26.97 -44.16 -53.95
N GLY A 5 -26.99 -45.08 -52.97
CA GLY A 5 -28.16 -45.89 -52.62
C GLY A 5 -28.26 -47.25 -53.31
N LYS A 6 -27.32 -47.58 -54.22
CA LYS A 6 -27.20 -48.96 -54.74
C LYS A 6 -26.48 -49.85 -53.73
N PRO A 7 -26.88 -51.12 -53.59
CA PRO A 7 -26.20 -52.03 -52.68
C PRO A 7 -24.79 -52.31 -53.20
N PHE A 8 -23.82 -52.31 -52.27
CA PHE A 8 -22.38 -52.30 -52.54
C PHE A 8 -21.92 -53.48 -53.42
N ASP A 9 -22.68 -54.58 -53.39
CA ASP A 9 -22.45 -55.80 -54.13
C ASP A 9 -22.79 -55.72 -55.63
N GLU A 10 -23.54 -54.72 -56.06
CA GLU A 10 -23.82 -54.49 -57.49
C GLU A 10 -22.74 -53.63 -58.18
N LEU A 11 -21.80 -53.08 -57.42
CA LEU A 11 -20.83 -52.09 -57.90
C LEU A 11 -19.42 -52.66 -58.11
N LEU A 12 -19.19 -53.93 -57.76
CA LEU A 12 -17.87 -54.54 -57.74
C LEU A 12 -17.78 -55.77 -58.66
N PRO A 13 -16.64 -55.96 -59.37
CA PRO A 13 -16.40 -57.14 -60.19
C PRO A 13 -16.31 -58.45 -59.36
N ASP A 14 -15.67 -58.41 -58.19
CA ASP A 14 -15.58 -59.55 -57.25
C ASP A 14 -16.01 -59.13 -55.83
N LYS A 15 -17.20 -59.60 -55.44
CA LYS A 15 -17.88 -59.28 -54.19
C LYS A 15 -17.19 -59.88 -52.97
N ASP A 16 -16.87 -61.17 -53.01
CA ASP A 16 -16.43 -61.92 -51.83
C ASP A 16 -15.02 -61.49 -51.42
N ARG A 17 -14.18 -61.18 -52.41
CA ARG A 17 -12.82 -60.68 -52.21
C ARG A 17 -12.81 -59.29 -51.56
N CYS A 18 -13.60 -58.36 -52.09
CA CYS A 18 -13.67 -56.99 -51.57
C CYS A 18 -14.21 -56.94 -50.14
N LEU A 19 -15.20 -57.76 -49.80
CA LEU A 19 -15.72 -57.87 -48.43
C LEU A 19 -14.66 -58.35 -47.45
N THR A 20 -13.78 -59.27 -47.88
CA THR A 20 -12.67 -59.76 -47.05
C THR A 20 -11.62 -58.67 -46.80
N LEU A 21 -11.25 -57.91 -47.84
CA LEU A 21 -10.32 -56.79 -47.71
C LEU A 21 -10.90 -55.65 -46.84
N LEU A 22 -12.21 -55.41 -46.96
CA LEU A 22 -12.92 -54.44 -46.11
C LEU A 22 -12.90 -54.83 -44.63
N ASP A 23 -13.19 -56.09 -44.30
CA ASP A 23 -13.12 -56.58 -42.91
C ASP A 23 -11.68 -56.44 -42.37
N GLN A 24 -10.67 -56.70 -43.20
CA GLN A 24 -9.27 -56.52 -42.82
C GLN A 24 -8.93 -55.05 -42.53
N VAL A 25 -9.32 -54.10 -43.38
CA VAL A 25 -9.08 -52.67 -43.16
C VAL A 25 -9.85 -52.16 -41.95
N PHE A 26 -11.09 -52.60 -41.77
CA PHE A 26 -11.93 -52.21 -40.62
C PHE A 26 -11.31 -52.67 -39.30
N ARG A 27 -10.82 -53.92 -39.22
CA ARG A 27 -10.18 -54.46 -38.01
C ARG A 27 -8.79 -53.89 -37.74
N THR A 28 -7.96 -53.79 -38.77
CA THR A 28 -6.55 -53.41 -38.60
C THR A 28 -6.33 -51.91 -38.61
N LYS A 29 -7.31 -51.14 -39.12
CA LYS A 29 -7.18 -49.70 -39.37
C LYS A 29 -5.98 -49.33 -40.26
N LYS A 30 -5.51 -50.29 -41.06
CA LYS A 30 -4.42 -50.12 -42.03
C LYS A 30 -4.98 -50.31 -43.43
N SER A 31 -4.45 -49.58 -44.40
CA SER A 31 -4.82 -49.71 -45.80
C SER A 31 -4.36 -51.03 -46.39
N VAL A 32 -5.14 -51.56 -47.33
CA VAL A 32 -4.83 -52.81 -48.04
C VAL A 32 -5.10 -52.63 -49.53
N SER A 33 -4.19 -53.15 -50.36
CA SER A 33 -4.25 -53.11 -51.82
C SER A 33 -4.21 -54.55 -52.37
N HIS A 34 -5.04 -54.85 -53.37
CA HIS A 34 -5.06 -56.13 -54.04
C HIS A 34 -5.25 -55.96 -55.54
N THR A 35 -4.51 -56.72 -56.34
CA THR A 35 -4.65 -56.74 -57.80
C THR A 35 -4.98 -58.15 -58.25
N GLU A 36 -5.96 -58.27 -59.13
CA GLU A 36 -6.42 -59.55 -59.66
C GLU A 36 -6.63 -59.46 -61.18
N GLN A 37 -6.33 -60.56 -61.88
CA GLN A 37 -6.51 -60.66 -63.33
C GLN A 37 -7.88 -61.27 -63.64
N ASP A 38 -8.69 -60.53 -64.41
CA ASP A 38 -9.98 -60.99 -64.91
C ASP A 38 -9.75 -61.98 -66.06
N SER A 39 -9.82 -63.27 -65.71
CA SER A 39 -9.62 -64.39 -66.64
C SER A 39 -10.83 -64.66 -67.55
N SER A 40 -11.94 -63.92 -67.38
CA SER A 40 -13.15 -64.07 -68.20
C SER A 40 -13.11 -63.26 -69.51
N LYS A 41 -12.19 -62.31 -69.64
CA LYS A 41 -12.04 -61.44 -70.82
C LYS A 41 -10.93 -61.94 -71.76
N SER A 42 -11.10 -61.71 -73.06
CA SER A 42 -10.16 -62.19 -74.10
C SER A 42 -8.80 -61.46 -74.13
N HIS A 43 -8.66 -60.38 -73.36
CA HIS A 43 -7.44 -59.60 -73.16
C HIS A 43 -7.16 -59.51 -71.66
N ALA A 44 -5.89 -59.42 -71.25
CA ALA A 44 -5.52 -59.35 -69.85
C ALA A 44 -6.02 -58.03 -69.22
N VAL A 45 -7.15 -58.11 -68.51
CA VAL A 45 -7.69 -57.00 -67.73
C VAL A 45 -7.36 -57.25 -66.27
N PHE A 46 -6.79 -56.27 -65.60
CA PHE A 46 -6.46 -56.31 -64.19
C PHE A 46 -7.35 -55.34 -63.42
N TRP A 47 -7.90 -55.81 -62.31
CA TRP A 47 -8.64 -55.00 -61.35
C TRP A 47 -7.74 -54.75 -60.14
N SER A 48 -7.53 -53.48 -59.80
CA SER A 48 -6.86 -53.09 -58.56
C SER A 48 -7.88 -52.49 -57.60
N TYR A 49 -7.92 -53.05 -56.39
CA TYR A 49 -8.74 -52.59 -55.28
C TYR A 49 -7.81 -52.02 -54.22
N THR A 50 -7.97 -50.74 -53.92
CA THR A 50 -7.29 -50.14 -52.77
C THR A 50 -8.30 -49.57 -51.80
N ILE A 51 -8.16 -49.96 -50.53
CA ILE A 51 -9.12 -49.67 -49.47
C ILE A 51 -8.41 -48.98 -48.32
N TRP A 52 -8.90 -47.80 -47.94
CA TRP A 52 -8.32 -47.01 -46.85
C TRP A 52 -9.36 -46.61 -45.78
N PRO A 53 -8.98 -46.63 -44.50
CA PRO A 53 -9.82 -46.13 -43.43
C PRO A 53 -9.79 -44.60 -43.38
N VAL A 54 -10.96 -43.97 -43.35
CA VAL A 54 -11.13 -42.52 -43.08
C VAL A 54 -11.38 -42.36 -41.58
N GLN A 55 -10.45 -41.71 -40.87
CA GLN A 55 -10.48 -41.58 -39.41
C GLN A 55 -10.59 -40.12 -38.97
N GLU A 56 -11.39 -39.87 -37.93
CA GLU A 56 -11.39 -38.62 -37.18
C GLU A 56 -11.01 -38.89 -35.72
N LYS A 57 -10.84 -37.84 -34.90
CA LYS A 57 -10.48 -37.94 -33.47
C LYS A 57 -11.42 -38.87 -32.66
N ALA A 58 -12.65 -39.11 -33.11
CA ALA A 58 -13.65 -39.97 -32.47
C ALA A 58 -13.66 -41.44 -32.94
N GLY A 59 -12.86 -41.83 -33.95
CA GLY A 59 -12.81 -43.20 -34.47
C GLY A 59 -12.88 -43.27 -36.00
N LEU A 60 -13.08 -44.49 -36.52
CA LEU A 60 -13.22 -44.73 -37.95
C LEU A 60 -14.58 -44.17 -38.42
N VAL A 61 -14.55 -43.17 -39.31
CA VAL A 61 -15.75 -42.47 -39.81
C VAL A 61 -16.22 -43.06 -41.14
N GLY A 62 -15.31 -43.68 -41.91
CA GLY A 62 -15.68 -44.33 -43.15
C GLY A 62 -14.54 -45.13 -43.77
N ILE A 63 -14.81 -45.68 -44.95
CA ILE A 63 -13.82 -46.38 -45.76
C ILE A 63 -13.91 -45.83 -47.18
N MET A 64 -12.76 -45.51 -47.76
CA MET A 64 -12.65 -45.13 -49.16
C MET A 64 -12.13 -46.31 -49.97
N ILE A 65 -12.79 -46.62 -51.07
CA ILE A 65 -12.43 -47.74 -51.95
C ILE A 65 -12.20 -47.16 -53.35
N GLN A 66 -11.01 -47.35 -53.86
CA GLN A 66 -10.68 -47.03 -55.25
C GLN A 66 -10.56 -48.34 -56.03
N VAL A 67 -11.38 -48.46 -57.07
CA VAL A 67 -11.34 -49.58 -58.02
C VAL A 67 -10.86 -49.05 -59.34
N THR A 68 -9.79 -49.65 -59.87
CA THR A 68 -9.21 -49.25 -61.16
C THR A 68 -9.17 -50.45 -62.09
N GLU A 69 -9.75 -50.30 -63.29
CA GLU A 69 -9.60 -51.25 -64.41
C GLU A 69 -8.39 -50.83 -65.24
N SER A 70 -7.46 -51.75 -65.51
CA SER A 70 -6.30 -51.49 -66.37
C SER A 70 -5.99 -52.67 -67.27
N THR A 71 -5.46 -52.39 -68.46
CA THR A 71 -5.03 -53.40 -69.45
C THR A 71 -3.53 -53.68 -69.43
N ASP A 72 -2.75 -53.01 -68.58
CA ASP A 72 -1.31 -53.25 -68.40
C ASP A 72 -0.88 -53.18 -66.93
N ALA A 73 0.09 -54.03 -66.54
CA ALA A 73 0.62 -54.19 -65.18
C ALA A 73 1.33 -52.91 -64.70
N HIS A 74 0.64 -52.13 -63.88
CA HIS A 74 0.99 -50.76 -63.48
C HIS A 74 1.31 -50.65 -61.97
N GLU A 75 1.96 -51.66 -61.38
CA GLU A 75 2.29 -51.72 -59.94
C GLU A 75 3.04 -50.47 -59.44
N ASN A 76 3.95 -49.91 -60.24
CA ASN A 76 4.72 -48.72 -59.88
C ASN A 76 3.87 -47.45 -59.74
N THR A 77 2.80 -47.33 -60.50
CA THR A 77 1.97 -46.12 -60.55
C THR A 77 0.96 -46.12 -59.40
N VAL A 78 0.51 -47.30 -58.97
CA VAL A 78 -0.27 -47.48 -57.74
C VAL A 78 0.59 -47.16 -56.52
N ALA A 79 1.83 -47.67 -56.44
CA ALA A 79 2.74 -47.38 -55.34
C ALA A 79 3.12 -45.88 -55.26
N MET A 80 3.28 -45.21 -56.41
CA MET A 80 3.54 -43.76 -56.46
C MET A 80 2.34 -42.95 -55.93
N ASN A 81 1.12 -43.31 -56.33
CA ASN A 81 -0.09 -42.63 -55.86
C ASN A 81 -0.32 -42.84 -54.36
N GLU A 82 -0.04 -44.03 -53.83
CA GLU A 82 -0.09 -44.32 -52.39
C GLU A 82 0.91 -43.46 -51.61
N ALA A 83 2.15 -43.37 -52.07
CA ALA A 83 3.18 -42.55 -51.43
C ALA A 83 2.81 -41.06 -51.42
N LEU A 84 2.24 -40.55 -52.53
CA LEU A 84 1.82 -39.16 -52.65
C LEU A 84 0.68 -38.82 -51.69
N LEU A 85 -0.28 -39.73 -51.53
CA LEU A 85 -1.46 -39.54 -50.67
C LEU A 85 -1.08 -39.63 -49.19
N LEU A 86 -0.22 -40.57 -48.81
CA LEU A 86 0.37 -40.63 -47.46
C LEU A 86 1.17 -39.37 -47.12
N SER A 87 1.95 -38.85 -48.07
CA SER A 87 2.68 -37.59 -47.89
C SER A 87 1.73 -36.42 -47.69
N SER A 88 0.65 -36.34 -48.48
CA SER A 88 -0.37 -35.29 -48.37
C SER A 88 -1.10 -35.32 -47.03
N MET A 89 -1.51 -36.50 -46.57
CA MET A 89 -2.17 -36.67 -45.26
C MET A 89 -1.24 -36.29 -44.11
N ARG A 90 0.01 -36.75 -44.13
CA ARG A 90 1.01 -36.40 -43.10
C ARG A 90 1.30 -34.91 -43.10
N GLN A 91 1.35 -34.29 -44.27
CA GLN A 91 1.54 -32.85 -44.39
C GLN A 91 0.34 -32.09 -43.82
N HIS A 92 -0.88 -32.58 -44.04
CA HIS A 92 -2.09 -32.00 -43.46
C HIS A 92 -2.12 -32.12 -41.91
N GLU A 93 -1.76 -33.30 -41.37
CA GLU A 93 -1.64 -33.51 -39.92
C GLU A 93 -0.59 -32.59 -39.28
N LEU A 94 0.57 -32.44 -39.93
CA LEU A 94 1.62 -31.54 -39.47
C LEU A 94 1.18 -30.08 -39.51
N THR A 95 0.47 -29.64 -40.56
CA THR A 95 -0.07 -28.28 -40.61
C THR A 95 -1.11 -28.04 -39.53
N ALA A 96 -2.02 -29.00 -39.30
CA ALA A 96 -3.03 -28.87 -38.25
C ALA A 96 -2.41 -28.79 -36.85
N ALA A 97 -1.38 -29.60 -36.57
CA ALA A 97 -0.65 -29.53 -35.31
C ALA A 97 0.14 -28.21 -35.16
N ALA A 98 0.73 -27.70 -36.24
CA ALA A 98 1.41 -26.41 -36.24
C ALA A 98 0.44 -25.25 -35.97
N ASP A 99 -0.76 -25.29 -36.54
CA ASP A 99 -1.80 -24.30 -36.31
C ASP A 99 -2.29 -24.33 -34.85
N GLU A 100 -2.46 -25.51 -34.27
CA GLU A 100 -2.86 -25.68 -32.87
C GLU A 100 -1.78 -25.13 -31.90
N ILE A 101 -0.51 -25.41 -32.16
CA ILE A 101 0.62 -24.84 -31.40
C ILE A 101 0.68 -23.33 -31.56
N ASN A 102 0.48 -22.80 -32.77
CA ASN A 102 0.49 -21.36 -33.03
C ASN A 102 -0.61 -20.64 -32.24
N ILE A 103 -1.81 -21.21 -32.14
CA ILE A 103 -2.91 -20.62 -31.35
C ILE A 103 -2.54 -20.56 -29.86
N LEU A 104 -1.98 -21.65 -29.30
CA LEU A 104 -1.54 -21.68 -27.91
C LEU A 104 -0.42 -20.67 -27.63
N LEU A 105 0.56 -20.58 -28.53
CA LEU A 105 1.67 -19.64 -28.41
C LEU A 105 1.19 -18.18 -28.46
N GLN A 106 0.23 -17.87 -29.34
CA GLN A 106 -0.37 -16.54 -29.43
C GLN A 106 -1.09 -16.17 -28.13
N ALA A 107 -1.82 -17.10 -27.52
CA ALA A 107 -2.47 -16.88 -26.23
C ALA A 107 -1.44 -16.59 -25.12
N GLU A 108 -0.37 -17.39 -25.02
CA GLU A 108 0.68 -17.15 -24.01
C GLU A 108 1.43 -15.83 -24.24
N ILE A 109 1.68 -15.44 -25.49
CA ILE A 109 2.31 -14.15 -25.83
C ILE A 109 1.43 -12.99 -25.37
N VAL A 110 0.11 -13.08 -25.55
CA VAL A 110 -0.83 -12.04 -25.09
C VAL A 110 -0.80 -11.94 -23.57
N GLU A 111 -0.85 -13.06 -22.87
CA GLU A 111 -0.79 -13.10 -21.39
C GLU A 111 0.53 -12.52 -20.86
N ARG A 112 1.67 -12.94 -21.41
CA ARG A 112 2.98 -12.40 -21.03
C ARG A 112 3.07 -10.89 -21.26
N LYS A 113 2.59 -10.41 -22.41
CA LYS A 113 2.57 -8.96 -22.70
C LYS A 113 1.73 -8.17 -21.71
N GLN A 114 0.62 -8.74 -21.22
CA GLN A 114 -0.21 -8.10 -20.19
C GLN A 114 0.54 -8.00 -18.86
N VAL A 115 1.20 -9.08 -18.44
CA VAL A 115 2.01 -9.10 -17.21
C VAL A 115 3.20 -8.14 -17.30
N GLU A 116 3.93 -8.15 -18.42
CA GLU A 116 5.05 -7.22 -18.66
C GLU A 116 4.61 -5.76 -18.65
N LYS A 117 3.45 -5.45 -19.25
CA LYS A 117 2.89 -4.11 -19.24
C LYS A 117 2.55 -3.66 -17.82
N ALA A 118 1.87 -4.50 -17.04
CA ALA A 118 1.54 -4.20 -15.64
C ALA A 118 2.79 -4.00 -14.76
N LEU A 119 3.83 -4.83 -14.96
CA LEU A 119 5.11 -4.68 -14.26
C LEU A 119 5.83 -3.38 -14.65
N SER A 120 5.83 -3.05 -15.95
CA SER A 120 6.43 -1.82 -16.46
C SER A 120 5.73 -0.58 -15.92
N GLU A 121 4.40 -0.59 -15.80
CA GLU A 121 3.62 0.50 -15.19
C GLU A 121 3.98 0.69 -13.71
N LEU A 122 4.11 -0.40 -12.95
CA LEU A 122 4.56 -0.34 -11.55
C LEU A 122 5.99 0.20 -11.40
N HIS A 123 6.91 -0.24 -12.26
CA HIS A 123 8.28 0.27 -12.27
C HIS A 123 8.33 1.75 -12.62
N HIS A 124 7.56 2.19 -13.61
CA HIS A 124 7.51 3.60 -13.99
C HIS A 124 6.99 4.47 -12.84
N ARG A 125 5.89 4.06 -12.19
CA ARG A 125 5.35 4.74 -10.99
C ARG A 125 6.38 4.81 -9.86
N LYS A 126 7.18 3.75 -9.66
CA LYS A 126 8.26 3.73 -8.66
C LYS A 126 9.37 4.73 -8.99
N ASP A 127 9.79 4.80 -10.25
CA ASP A 127 10.87 5.69 -10.69
C ASP A 127 10.42 7.16 -10.66
N GLU A 128 9.18 7.45 -11.06
CA GLU A 128 8.55 8.76 -10.89
C GLU A 128 8.47 9.16 -9.41
N PHE A 129 8.10 8.22 -8.53
CA PHE A 129 8.10 8.43 -7.10
C PHE A 129 9.50 8.78 -6.56
N LEU A 130 10.55 8.07 -6.96
CA LEU A 130 11.92 8.36 -6.51
C LEU A 130 12.39 9.74 -6.98
N ALA A 131 12.02 10.13 -8.20
CA ALA A 131 12.30 11.45 -8.73
C ALA A 131 11.55 12.53 -7.93
N MET A 132 10.25 12.36 -7.70
CA MET A 132 9.42 13.27 -6.92
C MET A 132 9.91 13.39 -5.47
N LEU A 133 10.19 12.27 -4.79
CA LEU A 133 10.76 12.24 -3.45
C LEU A 133 12.06 13.02 -3.37
N SER A 134 12.95 12.84 -4.35
CA SER A 134 14.21 13.58 -4.42
C SER A 134 13.99 15.09 -4.54
N HIS A 135 12.99 15.51 -5.33
CA HIS A 135 12.62 16.90 -5.47
C HIS A 135 11.98 17.46 -4.19
N GLU A 136 11.02 16.75 -3.62
CA GLU A 136 10.31 17.15 -2.41
C GLU A 136 11.20 17.17 -1.16
N LEU A 137 12.23 16.33 -1.08
CA LEU A 137 13.24 16.40 -0.01
C LEU A 137 14.23 17.55 -0.23
N ARG A 138 14.64 17.81 -1.48
CA ARG A 138 15.62 18.87 -1.80
C ARG A 138 15.03 20.27 -1.58
N ASN A 139 13.73 20.44 -1.85
CA ASN A 139 13.03 21.71 -1.76
C ASN A 139 13.10 22.37 -0.36
N PRO A 140 12.80 21.68 0.77
CA PRO A 140 12.93 22.26 2.10
C PRO A 140 14.38 22.41 2.57
N LEU A 141 15.31 21.60 2.05
CA LEU A 141 16.73 21.69 2.41
C LEU A 141 17.39 22.98 1.93
N ALA A 142 17.02 23.50 0.75
CA ALA A 142 17.63 24.71 0.22
C ALA A 142 17.33 25.98 1.06
N PRO A 143 16.08 26.28 1.46
CA PRO A 143 15.79 27.37 2.39
C PRO A 143 16.42 27.16 3.78
N ILE A 144 16.46 25.92 4.31
CA ILE A 144 17.17 25.64 5.57
C ILE A 144 18.64 26.04 5.46
N ALA A 145 19.32 25.56 4.42
CA ALA A 145 20.74 25.85 4.20
C ALA A 145 20.98 27.36 4.07
N ASN A 146 20.14 28.07 3.31
CA ASN A 146 20.24 29.52 3.15
C ASN A 146 19.98 30.27 4.47
N SER A 147 18.96 29.89 5.22
CA SER A 147 18.65 30.47 6.52
C SER A 147 19.76 30.22 7.55
N VAL A 148 20.41 29.06 7.53
CA VAL A 148 21.60 28.79 8.34
C VAL A 148 22.77 29.71 7.94
N GLN A 149 22.98 29.97 6.66
CA GLN A 149 23.98 30.96 6.21
C GLN A 149 23.63 32.37 6.73
N VAL A 150 22.37 32.78 6.64
CA VAL A 150 21.90 34.06 7.21
C VAL A 150 22.22 34.15 8.70
N LEU A 151 21.98 33.09 9.48
CA LEU A 151 22.32 33.07 10.91
C LEU A 151 23.82 33.20 11.18
N ARG A 152 24.69 32.77 10.24
CA ARG A 152 26.16 32.90 10.36
C ARG A 152 26.68 34.31 10.04
N PHE A 153 25.95 35.12 9.28
CA PHE A 153 26.39 36.46 8.86
C PHE A 153 26.01 37.59 9.83
N TYR A 154 25.02 37.38 10.70
CA TYR A 154 24.51 38.41 11.62
C TYR A 154 24.76 38.03 13.09
N ASP A 155 25.20 38.99 13.90
CA ASP A 155 25.29 38.83 15.36
C ASP A 155 23.90 38.86 16.02
N SER A 156 23.80 38.21 17.18
CA SER A 156 22.54 37.98 17.91
C SER A 156 21.81 39.29 18.22
N LYS A 157 20.68 39.56 17.50
CA LYS A 157 19.56 40.52 17.79
C LYS A 157 18.86 41.11 16.55
N GLU A 158 19.21 40.72 15.33
CA GLU A 158 18.60 41.27 14.10
C GLU A 158 17.23 40.63 13.76
N PRO A 159 16.22 41.39 13.28
CA PRO A 159 14.93 40.84 12.82
C PRO A 159 15.05 39.74 11.76
N ASN A 160 16.14 39.77 11.00
CA ASN A 160 16.46 38.77 9.98
C ASN A 160 16.85 37.40 10.55
N GLN A 161 17.42 37.34 11.76
CA GLN A 161 17.70 36.05 12.42
C GLN A 161 16.42 35.34 12.84
N LEU A 162 15.47 36.05 13.47
CA LEU A 162 14.17 35.49 13.84
C LEU A 162 13.42 34.99 12.61
N ARG A 163 13.47 35.75 11.50
CA ARG A 163 12.89 35.32 10.23
C ARG A 163 13.58 34.06 9.67
N ALA A 164 14.91 33.97 9.77
CA ALA A 164 15.66 32.79 9.33
C ALA A 164 15.33 31.56 10.20
N LEU A 165 15.25 31.71 11.52
CA LEU A 165 14.82 30.65 12.45
C LEU A 165 13.41 30.15 12.13
N ASN A 166 12.45 31.05 11.93
CA ASN A 166 11.07 30.68 11.57
C ASN A 166 11.00 29.93 10.22
N ILE A 167 11.85 30.29 9.25
CA ILE A 167 11.95 29.54 7.99
C ILE A 167 12.49 28.14 8.24
N ILE A 168 13.59 28.01 9.00
CA ILE A 168 14.18 26.71 9.36
C ILE A 168 13.15 25.83 10.06
N GLU A 169 12.47 26.36 11.08
CA GLU A 169 11.47 25.62 11.85
C GLU A 169 10.33 25.10 10.95
N ARG A 170 9.78 25.96 10.08
CA ARG A 170 8.73 25.55 9.13
C ARG A 170 9.23 24.47 8.16
N GLN A 171 10.43 24.62 7.61
CA GLN A 171 10.97 23.64 6.65
C GLN A 171 11.35 22.31 7.32
N VAL A 172 11.88 22.33 8.54
CA VAL A 172 12.19 21.12 9.31
C VAL A 172 10.89 20.39 9.68
N SER A 173 9.86 21.12 10.08
CA SER A 173 8.53 20.54 10.34
C SER A 173 7.95 19.88 9.08
N GLN A 174 8.04 20.55 7.92
CA GLN A 174 7.64 19.96 6.64
C GLN A 174 8.43 18.68 6.29
N LEU A 175 9.75 18.70 6.49
CA LEU A 175 10.61 17.54 6.24
C LEU A 175 10.27 16.36 7.16
N LYS A 176 9.97 16.63 8.44
CA LYS A 176 9.51 15.62 9.40
C LYS A 176 8.23 14.96 8.90
N HIS A 177 7.21 15.74 8.54
CA HIS A 177 5.97 15.20 8.00
C HIS A 177 6.18 14.35 6.75
N LEU A 178 7.05 14.79 5.84
CA LEU A 178 7.34 14.06 4.60
C LEU A 178 8.04 12.71 4.85
N VAL A 179 8.95 12.67 5.81
CA VAL A 179 9.62 11.43 6.24
C VAL A 179 8.64 10.50 6.96
N ASP A 180 7.78 11.04 7.82
CA ASP A 180 6.76 10.26 8.52
C ASP A 180 5.78 9.61 7.51
N ASP A 181 5.29 10.37 6.52
CA ASP A 181 4.44 9.87 5.42
C ASP A 181 5.14 8.74 4.64
N LEU A 182 6.42 8.91 4.33
CA LEU A 182 7.23 7.89 3.64
C LEU A 182 7.35 6.60 4.47
N MET A 183 7.61 6.73 5.76
CA MET A 183 7.71 5.60 6.68
C MET A 183 6.37 4.89 6.82
N GLU A 184 5.26 5.60 6.71
CA GLU A 184 3.92 5.01 6.69
C GLU A 184 3.63 4.24 5.41
N VAL A 185 4.03 4.73 4.24
CA VAL A 185 3.94 3.96 2.98
C VAL A 185 4.75 2.67 3.04
N SER A 186 5.92 2.69 3.68
CA SER A 186 6.73 1.49 3.89
C SER A 186 6.03 0.48 4.83
N ARG A 187 5.40 0.97 5.91
CA ARG A 187 4.60 0.11 6.81
C ARG A 187 3.34 -0.42 6.13
N PHE A 188 2.75 0.37 5.24
CA PHE A 188 1.59 0.00 4.43
C PHE A 188 1.91 -1.14 3.46
N THR A 189 2.92 -0.95 2.59
CA THR A 189 3.33 -1.94 1.58
C THR A 189 3.80 -3.25 2.20
N THR A 190 4.30 -3.21 3.44
CA THR A 190 4.68 -4.42 4.20
C THR A 190 3.57 -5.02 5.07
N GLY A 191 2.38 -4.42 5.10
CA GLY A 191 1.23 -4.90 5.86
C GLY A 191 1.38 -4.80 7.38
N ARG A 192 2.26 -3.93 7.89
CA ARG A 192 2.66 -3.86 9.31
C ARG A 192 1.93 -2.80 10.14
N ILE A 193 0.89 -2.18 9.60
CA ILE A 193 0.12 -1.17 10.35
C ILE A 193 -0.75 -1.90 11.40
N GLN A 194 -0.39 -1.74 12.68
CA GLN A 194 -1.21 -2.18 13.80
C GLN A 194 -1.92 -0.98 14.42
N LEU A 195 -3.24 -1.07 14.54
CA LEU A 195 -4.07 -0.05 15.20
C LEU A 195 -4.14 -0.32 16.70
N ARG A 196 -4.06 0.74 17.50
CA ARG A 196 -4.35 0.70 18.94
C ARG A 196 -5.75 1.25 19.14
N LYS A 197 -6.75 0.37 19.06
CA LYS A 197 -8.16 0.78 19.15
C LYS A 197 -8.61 0.89 20.60
N ASP A 198 -9.13 2.04 20.96
CA ASP A 198 -9.76 2.32 22.26
C ASP A 198 -11.18 2.87 22.05
N GLN A 199 -11.96 2.95 23.11
CA GLN A 199 -13.27 3.62 23.07
C GLN A 199 -13.06 5.14 23.14
N ILE A 200 -13.45 5.84 22.08
CA ILE A 200 -13.24 7.28 21.95
C ILE A 200 -14.46 7.98 21.35
N SER A 201 -14.72 9.21 21.77
CA SER A 201 -15.77 10.03 21.16
C SER A 201 -15.28 10.65 19.84
N LEU A 202 -16.14 10.64 18.83
CA LEU A 202 -15.85 11.30 17.56
C LEU A 202 -15.59 12.80 17.74
N SER A 203 -16.27 13.45 18.69
CA SER A 203 -16.07 14.87 18.97
C SER A 203 -14.63 15.19 19.36
N HIS A 204 -13.99 14.33 20.17
CA HIS A 204 -12.60 14.54 20.59
C HIS A 204 -11.62 14.48 19.42
N ILE A 205 -11.83 13.51 18.50
CA ILE A 205 -11.02 13.36 17.29
C ILE A 205 -11.18 14.59 16.39
N VAL A 206 -12.42 15.05 16.21
CA VAL A 206 -12.74 16.23 15.39
C VAL A 206 -12.13 17.50 15.98
N GLU A 207 -12.25 17.72 17.29
CA GLU A 207 -11.69 18.87 17.99
C GLU A 207 -10.17 18.98 17.79
N ARG A 208 -9.43 17.87 17.99
CA ARG A 208 -7.97 17.82 17.81
C ARG A 208 -7.55 18.05 16.36
N ALA A 209 -8.30 17.49 15.41
CA ALA A 209 -8.03 17.71 13.98
C ALA A 209 -8.26 19.18 13.57
N ILE A 210 -9.31 19.83 14.10
CA ILE A 210 -9.58 21.26 13.88
C ILE A 210 -8.49 22.11 14.51
N GLU A 211 -8.10 21.82 15.76
CA GLU A 211 -7.04 22.55 16.45
C GLU A 211 -5.73 22.53 15.65
N THR A 212 -5.37 21.37 15.10
CA THR A 212 -4.17 21.20 14.28
C THR A 212 -4.25 21.96 12.94
N THR A 213 -5.43 22.02 12.32
CA THR A 213 -5.60 22.63 10.98
C THR A 213 -6.00 24.10 11.01
N ARG A 214 -6.42 24.62 12.17
CA ARG A 214 -6.84 26.01 12.38
C ARG A 214 -5.84 27.05 11.87
N PRO A 215 -4.52 26.97 12.14
CA PRO A 215 -3.58 28.00 11.68
C PRO A 215 -3.58 28.16 10.16
N LEU A 216 -3.67 27.05 9.41
CA LEU A 216 -3.71 27.06 7.96
C LEU A 216 -5.03 27.65 7.44
N ILE A 217 -6.15 27.26 8.05
CA ILE A 217 -7.50 27.73 7.69
C ILE A 217 -7.61 29.25 7.92
N GLU A 218 -7.13 29.74 9.07
CA GLU A 218 -7.13 31.16 9.43
C GLU A 218 -6.17 31.97 8.55
N GLN A 219 -4.96 31.45 8.28
CA GLN A 219 -3.98 32.09 7.39
C GLN A 219 -4.56 32.34 6.00
N ARG A 220 -5.31 31.37 5.46
CA ARG A 220 -5.98 31.47 4.15
C ARG A 220 -7.37 32.11 4.21
N ARG A 221 -7.79 32.56 5.40
CA ARG A 221 -9.06 33.25 5.68
C ARG A 221 -10.30 32.45 5.29
N HIS A 222 -10.23 31.12 5.34
CA HIS A 222 -11.39 30.29 5.03
C HIS A 222 -12.44 30.37 6.15
N ALA A 223 -13.72 30.33 5.77
CA ALA A 223 -14.80 30.15 6.72
C ALA A 223 -14.99 28.64 6.96
N MET A 224 -14.82 28.19 8.20
CA MET A 224 -15.03 26.80 8.58
C MET A 224 -16.31 26.66 9.39
N GLN A 225 -17.21 25.77 8.96
CA GLN A 225 -18.42 25.40 9.70
C GLN A 225 -18.33 23.94 10.14
N VAL A 226 -18.58 23.69 11.43
CA VAL A 226 -18.56 22.35 12.01
C VAL A 226 -19.94 22.02 12.57
N THR A 227 -20.50 20.90 12.11
CA THR A 227 -21.83 20.43 12.54
C THR A 227 -21.70 19.00 13.05
N LEU A 228 -21.79 18.83 14.36
CA LEU A 228 -21.78 17.51 15.02
C LEU A 228 -23.16 17.20 15.61
N PRO A 229 -23.56 15.91 15.70
CA PRO A 229 -24.79 15.52 16.36
C PRO A 229 -24.76 15.87 17.84
N SER A 230 -25.93 16.17 18.41
CA SER A 230 -26.05 16.50 19.85
C SER A 230 -25.79 15.31 20.76
N LYS A 231 -25.95 14.07 20.26
CA LYS A 231 -25.62 12.85 20.99
C LYS A 231 -24.16 12.46 20.72
N PRO A 232 -23.37 12.11 21.75
CA PRO A 232 -22.00 11.67 21.56
C PRO A 232 -21.96 10.38 20.75
N ILE A 233 -21.11 10.38 19.71
CA ILE A 233 -20.83 9.19 18.89
C ILE A 233 -19.57 8.54 19.44
N TRP A 234 -19.69 7.28 19.84
CA TRP A 234 -18.59 6.47 20.37
C TRP A 234 -18.07 5.52 19.29
N LEU A 235 -16.76 5.44 19.16
CA LEU A 235 -16.05 4.59 18.20
C LEU A 235 -15.11 3.66 18.95
N HIS A 236 -14.87 2.46 18.41
CA HIS A 236 -13.75 1.62 18.82
C HIS A 236 -12.61 1.80 17.81
N ALA A 237 -11.74 2.77 18.05
CA ALA A 237 -10.80 3.27 17.06
C ALA A 237 -9.48 3.77 17.65
N ASP A 238 -8.47 3.84 16.80
CA ASP A 238 -7.18 4.47 17.12
C ASP A 238 -7.30 5.99 16.89
N ALA A 239 -7.33 6.72 18.00
CA ALA A 239 -7.54 8.17 18.03
C ALA A 239 -6.57 8.92 17.12
N ALA A 240 -5.27 8.65 17.27
CA ALA A 240 -4.22 9.33 16.53
C ALA A 240 -4.32 9.08 15.02
N ARG A 241 -4.73 7.86 14.63
CA ARG A 241 -4.91 7.48 13.22
C ARG A 241 -6.14 8.12 12.59
N LEU A 242 -7.24 8.23 13.34
CA LEU A 242 -8.42 8.95 12.84
C LEU A 242 -8.23 10.47 12.84
N GLU A 243 -7.50 11.04 13.79
CA GLU A 243 -7.07 12.43 13.76
C GLU A 243 -6.27 12.70 12.48
N GLN A 244 -5.31 11.83 12.16
CA GLN A 244 -4.52 11.90 10.92
C GLN A 244 -5.40 11.88 9.66
N VAL A 245 -6.42 11.01 9.61
CA VAL A 245 -7.39 10.98 8.50
C VAL A 245 -8.06 12.34 8.31
N LEU A 246 -8.59 12.93 9.38
CA LEU A 246 -9.28 14.22 9.31
C LEU A 246 -8.32 15.37 8.99
N ILE A 247 -7.12 15.38 9.56
CA ILE A 247 -6.09 16.38 9.27
C ILE A 247 -5.72 16.35 7.78
N ASN A 248 -5.56 15.16 7.19
CA ASN A 248 -5.28 15.03 5.76
C ASN A 248 -6.40 15.60 4.89
N LEU A 249 -7.65 15.26 5.20
CA LEU A 249 -8.80 15.76 4.44
C LEU A 249 -8.97 17.28 4.59
N LEU A 250 -8.89 17.82 5.82
CA LEU A 250 -9.00 19.25 6.10
C LEU A 250 -7.85 20.05 5.51
N THR A 251 -6.63 19.52 5.55
CA THR A 251 -5.47 20.17 4.93
C THR A 251 -5.59 20.20 3.42
N ASN A 252 -6.07 19.12 2.80
CA ASN A 252 -6.37 19.10 1.36
C ASN A 252 -7.44 20.14 1.01
N ALA A 253 -8.54 20.16 1.78
CA ALA A 253 -9.62 21.12 1.60
C ALA A 253 -9.09 22.58 1.68
N ALA A 254 -8.26 22.91 2.68
CA ALA A 254 -7.67 24.24 2.80
C ALA A 254 -6.62 24.57 1.72
N LYS A 255 -5.85 23.58 1.25
CA LYS A 255 -4.84 23.78 0.19
C LYS A 255 -5.46 24.04 -1.18
N TYR A 256 -6.53 23.32 -1.51
CA TYR A 256 -7.15 23.35 -2.84
C TYR A 256 -8.37 24.29 -2.93
N THR A 257 -8.68 24.97 -1.83
CA THR A 257 -9.65 26.07 -1.79
C THR A 257 -8.94 27.41 -1.93
N ASP A 258 -9.51 28.30 -2.74
CA ASP A 258 -9.03 29.67 -2.89
C ASP A 258 -9.19 30.46 -1.57
N GLU A 259 -8.30 31.42 -1.33
CA GLU A 259 -8.35 32.25 -0.13
C GLU A 259 -9.74 32.88 0.08
N GLY A 260 -10.27 32.82 1.30
CA GLY A 260 -11.63 33.28 1.60
C GLY A 260 -12.75 32.28 1.28
N GLY A 261 -12.44 31.10 0.74
CA GLY A 261 -13.44 30.05 0.46
C GLY A 261 -14.04 29.40 1.71
N GLN A 262 -14.95 28.45 1.51
CA GLN A 262 -15.73 27.83 2.60
C GLN A 262 -15.42 26.34 2.75
N LEU A 263 -15.31 25.91 4.01
CA LEU A 263 -15.05 24.54 4.41
C LEU A 263 -16.14 24.07 5.38
N TRP A 264 -16.62 22.84 5.21
CA TRP A 264 -17.58 22.22 6.11
C TRP A 264 -17.04 20.90 6.63
N LEU A 265 -17.20 20.66 7.93
CA LEU A 265 -17.03 19.35 8.55
C LEU A 265 -18.35 18.98 9.22
N THR A 266 -19.02 17.96 8.69
CA THR A 266 -20.27 17.45 9.26
C THR A 266 -20.13 16.01 9.69
N ALA A 267 -20.82 15.61 10.75
CA ALA A 267 -20.94 14.21 11.14
C ALA A 267 -22.41 13.86 11.30
N GLU A 268 -22.84 12.76 10.68
CA GLU A 268 -24.22 12.29 10.70
C GLU A 268 -24.29 10.80 10.96
N THR A 269 -25.35 10.36 11.64
CA THR A 269 -25.55 8.95 11.98
C THR A 269 -26.30 8.26 10.84
N GLU A 270 -25.68 7.25 10.23
CA GLU A 270 -26.22 6.45 9.13
C GLU A 270 -26.38 4.99 9.61
N GLY A 271 -27.42 4.71 10.41
CA GLY A 271 -27.66 3.37 10.97
C GLY A 271 -26.66 3.03 12.09
N GLU A 272 -25.87 1.97 11.88
CA GLU A 272 -24.78 1.55 12.79
C GLU A 272 -23.43 2.22 12.45
N MET A 273 -23.42 3.12 11.47
CA MET A 273 -22.24 3.83 11.01
C MET A 273 -22.38 5.33 11.28
N VAL A 274 -21.25 6.02 11.41
CA VAL A 274 -21.19 7.48 11.34
C VAL A 274 -20.55 7.90 10.03
N ALA A 275 -21.18 8.83 9.32
CA ALA A 275 -20.64 9.46 8.12
C ALA A 275 -20.07 10.84 8.50
N VAL A 276 -18.75 10.99 8.39
CA VAL A 276 -18.03 12.25 8.56
C VAL A 276 -17.73 12.82 7.17
N ARG A 277 -18.28 13.99 6.87
CA ARG A 277 -18.15 14.66 5.57
C ARG A 277 -17.24 15.87 5.70
N VAL A 278 -16.24 15.95 4.84
CA VAL A 278 -15.40 17.13 4.67
C VAL A 278 -15.69 17.70 3.29
N LYS A 279 -16.28 18.88 3.24
CA LYS A 279 -16.66 19.55 1.99
C LYS A 279 -15.94 20.88 1.84
N ASP A 280 -15.57 21.21 0.60
CA ASP A 280 -14.93 22.46 0.23
C ASP A 280 -15.57 23.12 -0.99
N THR A 281 -15.27 24.41 -1.21
CA THR A 281 -15.63 25.16 -2.42
C THR A 281 -14.41 25.37 -3.32
N GLY A 282 -13.46 24.43 -3.33
CA GLY A 282 -12.21 24.57 -4.04
C GLY A 282 -12.31 24.30 -5.53
N VAL A 283 -11.16 24.08 -6.17
CA VAL A 283 -11.04 23.87 -7.62
C VAL A 283 -11.75 22.60 -8.13
N GLY A 284 -12.11 21.69 -7.24
CA GLY A 284 -12.68 20.40 -7.58
C GLY A 284 -11.70 19.46 -8.29
N ILE A 285 -12.15 18.24 -8.58
CA ILE A 285 -11.36 17.15 -9.13
C ILE A 285 -11.93 16.79 -10.51
N ALA A 286 -11.05 16.61 -11.49
CA ALA A 286 -11.45 16.19 -12.83
C ALA A 286 -12.07 14.77 -12.80
N PRO A 287 -13.15 14.50 -13.57
CA PRO A 287 -13.81 13.20 -13.57
C PRO A 287 -12.88 12.03 -13.90
N ASP A 288 -11.90 12.25 -14.78
CA ASP A 288 -10.91 11.22 -15.17
C ASP A 288 -9.93 10.89 -14.05
N LEU A 289 -9.70 11.82 -13.11
CA LEU A 289 -8.79 11.65 -11.98
C LEU A 289 -9.50 11.03 -10.77
N LEU A 290 -10.80 11.27 -10.61
CA LEU A 290 -11.61 10.86 -9.46
C LEU A 290 -11.48 9.37 -9.08
N PRO A 291 -11.46 8.40 -10.03
CA PRO A 291 -11.27 6.98 -9.71
C PRO A 291 -9.89 6.64 -9.14
N HIS A 292 -8.88 7.47 -9.42
CA HIS A 292 -7.48 7.20 -9.15
C HIS A 292 -6.93 8.01 -7.96
N ILE A 293 -7.71 8.92 -7.35
CA ILE A 293 -7.23 9.82 -6.28
C ILE A 293 -6.73 9.09 -5.02
N PHE A 294 -7.17 7.84 -4.81
CA PHE A 294 -6.73 7.01 -3.70
C PHE A 294 -5.58 6.07 -4.07
N GLU A 295 -5.18 6.02 -5.35
CA GLU A 295 -3.96 5.31 -5.74
C GLU A 295 -2.72 6.05 -5.24
N LEU A 296 -1.68 5.28 -4.92
CA LEU A 296 -0.39 5.83 -4.51
C LEU A 296 0.18 6.72 -5.62
N PHE A 297 0.61 7.92 -5.22
CA PHE A 297 1.33 8.89 -6.06
C PHE A 297 0.49 9.59 -7.12
N THR A 298 -0.85 9.48 -7.05
CA THR A 298 -1.72 10.24 -7.95
C THR A 298 -1.71 11.72 -7.56
N GLN A 299 -1.34 12.57 -8.52
CA GLN A 299 -1.46 14.03 -8.43
C GLN A 299 -2.21 14.56 -9.65
N ALA A 300 -2.99 15.63 -9.47
CA ALA A 300 -3.55 16.36 -10.60
C ALA A 300 -2.43 17.10 -11.34
N GLU A 301 -2.13 16.71 -12.58
CA GLU A 301 -1.25 17.51 -13.43
C GLU A 301 -1.93 18.84 -13.78
N ARG A 302 -1.19 19.93 -13.55
CA ARG A 302 -1.41 21.33 -14.02
C ARG A 302 -2.21 22.25 -13.11
N SER A 303 -1.45 22.98 -12.31
CA SER A 303 -1.45 24.44 -12.34
C SER A 303 -0.05 24.95 -11.98
N ILE A 304 0.32 26.10 -12.53
CA ILE A 304 1.69 26.66 -12.61
C ILE A 304 2.26 27.03 -11.22
N ASP A 305 1.45 26.90 -10.16
CA ASP A 305 1.84 27.09 -8.77
C ASP A 305 2.49 25.83 -8.19
N ARG A 306 3.76 25.63 -8.53
CA ARG A 306 4.64 24.52 -8.06
C ARG A 306 4.89 24.49 -6.54
N SER A 307 4.14 25.24 -5.73
CA SER A 307 4.42 25.47 -4.31
C SER A 307 3.50 24.72 -3.34
N LEU A 308 2.44 24.05 -3.82
CA LEU A 308 1.40 23.44 -2.96
C LEU A 308 1.31 21.90 -3.03
N GLY A 309 2.07 21.24 -3.91
CA GLY A 309 1.98 19.78 -4.12
C GLY A 309 2.65 18.97 -3.01
N GLY A 310 1.95 17.98 -2.45
CA GLY A 310 2.53 16.95 -1.58
C GLY A 310 2.62 15.60 -2.31
N LEU A 311 3.39 14.63 -1.82
CA LEU A 311 3.76 13.35 -2.47
C LEU A 311 2.62 12.45 -3.05
N GLY A 312 1.35 12.84 -2.99
CA GLY A 312 0.23 12.00 -3.49
C GLY A 312 -0.04 10.76 -2.63
N ILE A 313 0.38 10.81 -1.35
CA ILE A 313 0.25 9.69 -0.41
C ILE A 313 -0.98 9.86 0.50
N GLY A 314 -1.36 11.11 0.82
CA GLY A 314 -2.31 11.41 1.89
C GLY A 314 -3.69 10.76 1.74
N LEU A 315 -4.27 10.76 0.54
CA LEU A 315 -5.60 10.15 0.31
C LEU A 315 -5.54 8.62 0.32
N CYS A 316 -4.49 8.00 -0.24
CA CYS A 316 -4.27 6.56 -0.13
C CYS A 316 -4.18 6.11 1.33
N LEU A 317 -3.45 6.87 2.15
CA LEU A 317 -3.36 6.63 3.59
C LEU A 317 -4.72 6.77 4.28
N VAL A 318 -5.50 7.80 3.93
CA VAL A 318 -6.87 7.98 4.44
C VAL A 318 -7.72 6.74 4.17
N GLN A 319 -7.76 6.28 2.91
CA GLN A 319 -8.52 5.08 2.54
C GLN A 319 -8.11 3.88 3.38
N ARG A 320 -6.80 3.64 3.49
CA ARG A 320 -6.31 2.47 4.21
C ARG A 320 -6.58 2.52 5.71
N LEU A 321 -6.35 3.67 6.35
CA LEU A 321 -6.60 3.81 7.79
C LEU A 321 -8.08 3.60 8.08
N VAL A 322 -8.97 4.15 7.25
CA VAL A 322 -10.42 3.95 7.38
C VAL A 322 -10.81 2.48 7.18
N GLU A 323 -10.25 1.79 6.18
CA GLU A 323 -10.46 0.35 5.97
C GLU A 323 -10.01 -0.50 7.18
N LEU A 324 -8.84 -0.20 7.77
CA LEU A 324 -8.34 -0.91 8.96
C LEU A 324 -9.25 -0.69 10.19
N HIS A 325 -9.98 0.42 10.22
CA HIS A 325 -11.02 0.69 11.21
C HIS A 325 -12.36 -0.01 10.91
N GLY A 326 -12.47 -0.71 9.78
CA GLY A 326 -13.72 -1.35 9.34
C GLY A 326 -14.70 -0.39 8.66
N GLY A 327 -14.19 0.76 8.19
CA GLY A 327 -14.96 1.79 7.51
C GLY A 327 -14.77 1.82 6.00
N SER A 328 -15.32 2.84 5.36
CA SER A 328 -15.09 3.17 3.95
C SER A 328 -14.91 4.68 3.73
N VAL A 329 -14.21 5.06 2.66
CA VAL A 329 -14.12 6.46 2.24
C VAL A 329 -14.55 6.59 0.78
N GLU A 330 -15.29 7.65 0.48
CA GLU A 330 -15.74 8.01 -0.86
C GLU A 330 -15.44 9.49 -1.12
N ALA A 331 -15.29 9.85 -2.40
CA ALA A 331 -15.14 11.24 -2.82
C ALA A 331 -16.14 11.56 -3.92
N GLN A 332 -16.74 12.74 -3.83
CA GLN A 332 -17.61 13.33 -4.84
C GLN A 332 -17.08 14.72 -5.15
N SER A 333 -16.90 15.04 -6.43
CA SER A 333 -16.38 16.35 -6.81
C SER A 333 -16.82 16.73 -8.21
N VAL A 334 -16.99 18.03 -8.41
CA VAL A 334 -17.24 18.64 -9.72
C VAL A 334 -16.17 19.70 -9.93
N LEU A 335 -15.51 19.66 -11.08
CA LEU A 335 -14.45 20.61 -11.43
C LEU A 335 -15.00 22.05 -11.38
N GLY A 336 -14.41 22.89 -10.54
CA GLY A 336 -14.80 24.28 -10.31
C GLY A 336 -15.88 24.51 -9.24
N GLU A 337 -16.47 23.46 -8.67
CA GLU A 337 -17.52 23.61 -7.62
C GLU A 337 -17.08 23.05 -6.25
N GLY A 338 -15.90 22.45 -6.17
CA GLY A 338 -15.31 21.90 -4.95
C GLY A 338 -15.41 20.39 -4.84
N SER A 339 -15.07 19.87 -3.66
CA SER A 339 -15.03 18.43 -3.38
C SER A 339 -15.73 18.11 -2.05
N GLU A 340 -16.27 16.90 -1.95
CA GLU A 340 -16.79 16.31 -0.72
C GLU A 340 -16.16 14.92 -0.53
N PHE A 341 -15.52 14.72 0.62
CA PHE A 341 -15.01 13.44 1.07
C PHE A 341 -15.87 12.91 2.21
N VAL A 342 -16.30 11.66 2.11
CA VAL A 342 -17.20 11.01 3.06
C VAL A 342 -16.51 9.81 3.68
N VAL A 343 -16.18 9.90 4.97
CA VAL A 343 -15.59 8.81 5.76
C VAL A 343 -16.68 8.16 6.60
N ARG A 344 -16.93 6.88 6.38
CA ARG A 344 -17.90 6.08 7.15
C ARG A 344 -17.18 5.16 8.12
N LEU A 345 -17.53 5.23 9.40
CA LEU A 345 -16.91 4.42 10.46
C LEU A 345 -17.97 3.68 11.30
N PRO A 346 -17.69 2.45 11.75
CA PRO A 346 -18.60 1.71 12.60
C PRO A 346 -18.71 2.35 13.99
N MET A 347 -19.96 2.55 14.43
CA MET A 347 -20.26 3.10 15.75
C MET A 347 -20.41 2.00 16.80
N LEU A 348 -20.10 2.33 18.04
CA LEU A 348 -20.48 1.53 19.19
C LEU A 348 -21.94 1.85 19.56
N THR A 349 -22.77 0.82 19.63
CA THR A 349 -24.19 0.92 19.98
C THR A 349 -24.43 1.17 21.48
N SER A 350 -23.41 0.98 22.33
CA SER A 350 -23.48 1.14 23.78
C SER A 350 -22.53 2.24 24.27
N GLU A 351 -23.06 3.13 25.09
CA GLU A 351 -22.28 4.11 25.86
C GLU A 351 -21.35 3.37 26.84
N PRO A 352 -20.06 3.72 26.92
CA PRO A 352 -19.16 3.16 27.93
C PRO A 352 -19.66 3.49 29.34
N LEU A 353 -19.52 2.55 30.28
CA LEU A 353 -19.51 2.88 31.69
C LEU A 353 -18.33 3.84 31.92
N SER A 354 -18.63 5.08 32.32
CA SER A 354 -17.69 6.20 32.33
C SER A 354 -16.33 5.85 32.97
N PRO A 355 -15.20 6.09 32.28
CA PRO A 355 -13.95 6.35 32.98
C PRO A 355 -14.09 7.69 33.71
N GLN A 356 -13.67 7.73 34.97
CA GLN A 356 -13.65 8.95 35.78
C GLN A 356 -12.84 10.03 35.06
N THR A 357 -13.50 11.13 34.71
CA THR A 357 -12.87 12.33 34.18
C THR A 357 -11.88 12.86 35.22
N PHE A 358 -10.58 12.63 35.01
CA PHE A 358 -9.57 13.40 35.72
C PHE A 358 -9.62 14.83 35.19
N ILE A 359 -10.16 15.72 36.01
CA ILE A 359 -10.06 17.17 35.83
C ILE A 359 -8.57 17.51 36.00
N LEU A 360 -7.89 17.86 34.91
CA LEU A 360 -6.57 18.48 34.98
C LEU A 360 -6.77 19.93 35.41
N GLU A 361 -6.58 20.18 36.69
CA GLU A 361 -6.49 21.52 37.25
C GLU A 361 -5.25 22.26 36.71
N SER A 362 -5.43 23.57 36.61
CA SER A 362 -4.61 24.57 35.95
C SER A 362 -3.12 24.59 36.31
N THR A 363 -2.31 24.84 35.28
CA THR A 363 -0.99 25.51 35.28
C THR A 363 -0.53 26.07 36.62
N GLN A 364 0.18 25.26 37.39
CA GLN A 364 1.13 25.75 38.39
C GLN A 364 2.47 26.09 37.70
N LEU A 365 3.12 27.14 38.18
CA LEU A 365 4.47 27.56 37.76
C LEU A 365 5.40 26.35 37.78
N ALA A 366 5.83 25.89 36.61
CA ALA A 366 6.68 24.72 36.45
C ALA A 366 7.98 24.91 37.25
N GLN A 367 8.16 24.09 38.29
CA GLN A 367 9.37 24.05 39.09
C GLN A 367 10.50 23.45 38.25
N ALA A 368 11.70 24.03 38.35
CA ALA A 368 12.91 23.51 37.70
C ALA A 368 13.13 22.03 38.10
N ARG A 369 13.41 21.17 37.12
CA ARG A 369 13.62 19.72 37.31
C ARG A 369 15.02 19.34 36.91
N ARG A 370 15.57 18.31 37.57
CA ARG A 370 16.81 17.67 37.17
C ARG A 370 16.48 16.59 36.14
N VAL A 371 16.94 16.78 34.90
CA VAL A 371 16.68 15.85 33.80
C VAL A 371 17.99 15.24 33.33
N LEU A 372 18.03 13.91 33.23
CA LEU A 372 19.14 13.19 32.60
C LEU A 372 18.71 12.73 31.21
N ILE A 373 19.40 13.18 30.17
CA ILE A 373 19.22 12.70 28.79
C ILE A 373 20.27 11.63 28.52
N VAL A 374 19.85 10.49 27.98
CA VAL A 374 20.74 9.39 27.58
C VAL A 374 20.51 9.09 26.11
N GLU A 375 21.43 9.53 25.27
CA GLU A 375 21.30 9.51 23.80
C GLU A 375 22.70 9.44 23.18
N ASP A 376 22.94 8.43 22.32
CA ASP A 376 24.22 8.21 21.66
C ASP A 376 24.50 9.24 20.56
N ASN A 377 23.44 9.76 19.93
CA ASN A 377 23.53 10.88 19.01
C ASN A 377 23.80 12.19 19.77
N VAL A 378 25.05 12.62 19.75
CA VAL A 378 25.53 13.85 20.41
C VAL A 378 24.71 15.10 20.04
N ASP A 379 24.38 15.28 18.76
CA ASP A 379 23.64 16.46 18.30
C ASP A 379 22.18 16.44 18.79
N ALA A 380 21.54 15.27 18.77
CA ALA A 380 20.18 15.09 19.29
C ALA A 380 20.14 15.33 20.82
N ALA A 381 21.13 14.79 21.53
CA ALA A 381 21.26 14.96 22.99
C ALA A 381 21.47 16.42 23.37
N GLN A 382 22.40 17.12 22.69
CA GLN A 382 22.73 18.51 22.97
C GLN A 382 21.59 19.46 22.61
N SER A 383 20.94 19.28 21.46
CA SER A 383 19.81 20.12 21.06
C SER A 383 18.64 20.01 22.04
N LEU A 384 18.30 18.79 22.49
CA LEU A 384 17.28 18.57 23.51
C LEU A 384 17.70 19.17 24.86
N ALA A 385 18.97 19.05 25.23
CA ALA A 385 19.48 19.64 26.47
C ALA A 385 19.36 21.17 26.47
N ILE A 386 19.70 21.83 25.36
CA ILE A 386 19.55 23.27 25.20
C ILE A 386 18.08 23.69 25.35
N LEU A 387 17.15 22.97 24.72
CA LEU A 387 15.71 23.26 24.80
C LEU A 387 15.16 23.12 26.22
N LEU A 388 15.55 22.06 26.94
CA LEU A 388 15.12 21.83 28.32
C LEU A 388 15.77 22.83 29.29
N ALA A 389 17.05 23.15 29.12
CA ALA A 389 17.73 24.18 29.90
C ALA A 389 17.13 25.58 29.67
N ALA A 390 16.79 25.92 28.43
CA ALA A 390 16.08 27.16 28.09
C ALA A 390 14.67 27.23 28.70
N SER A 391 14.07 26.07 29.03
CA SER A 391 12.79 25.96 29.73
C SER A 391 12.93 25.97 31.26
N GLY A 392 14.14 26.16 31.79
CA GLY A 392 14.41 26.31 33.22
C GLY A 392 14.73 25.01 33.95
N HIS A 393 14.99 23.91 33.25
CA HIS A 393 15.40 22.64 33.87
C HIS A 393 16.94 22.56 34.03
N ASP A 394 17.40 21.82 35.03
CA ASP A 394 18.81 21.43 35.18
C ASP A 394 19.03 20.13 34.40
N VAL A 395 19.86 20.17 33.36
CA VAL A 395 19.96 19.07 32.40
C VAL A 395 21.38 18.51 32.36
N ARG A 396 21.49 17.19 32.49
CA ARG A 396 22.72 16.43 32.23
C ARG A 396 22.54 15.52 31.04
N VAL A 397 23.63 15.24 30.34
CA VAL A 397 23.65 14.37 29.17
C VAL A 397 24.63 13.23 29.41
N SER A 398 24.21 12.02 29.04
CA SER A 398 25.03 10.83 28.90
C SER A 398 24.88 10.27 27.49
N HIS A 399 25.91 9.60 26.98
CA HIS A 399 25.94 9.05 25.63
C HIS A 399 25.95 7.53 25.58
N ASP A 400 26.03 6.87 26.74
CA ASP A 400 25.99 5.41 26.82
C ASP A 400 25.31 4.95 28.12
N GLY A 401 24.88 3.69 28.13
CA GLY A 401 24.17 3.09 29.25
C GLY A 401 24.98 3.03 30.55
N PRO A 402 26.24 2.55 30.56
CA PRO A 402 27.07 2.51 31.76
C PRO A 402 27.23 3.88 32.44
N THR A 403 27.64 4.90 31.68
CA THR A 403 27.84 6.26 32.22
C THR A 403 26.52 6.90 32.63
N ALA A 404 25.40 6.53 32.03
CA ALA A 404 24.07 6.99 32.46
C ALA A 404 23.69 6.50 33.86
N VAL A 405 23.96 5.23 34.18
CA VAL A 405 23.71 4.69 35.52
C VAL A 405 24.61 5.36 36.55
N GLU A 406 25.90 5.55 36.24
CA GLU A 406 26.85 6.26 37.10
C GLU A 406 26.42 7.71 37.35
N ALA A 407 26.03 8.43 36.29
CA ALA A 407 25.58 9.82 36.37
C ALA A 407 24.29 9.97 37.19
N ALA A 408 23.35 9.02 37.05
CA ALA A 408 22.13 9.01 37.84
C ALA A 408 22.39 8.74 39.32
N LEU A 409 23.37 7.90 39.66
CA LEU A 409 23.75 7.65 41.05
C LEU A 409 24.49 8.83 41.70
N ASP A 410 25.39 9.49 40.95
CA ASP A 410 26.13 10.66 41.44
C ASP A 410 25.22 11.88 41.63
N HIS A 411 24.26 12.08 40.73
CA HIS A 411 23.22 13.10 40.86
C HIS A 411 21.86 12.51 40.47
N PRO A 412 21.07 12.06 41.47
CA PRO A 412 19.74 11.53 41.23
C PRO A 412 18.87 12.56 40.48
N PRO A 413 18.48 12.28 39.22
CA PRO A 413 17.60 13.15 38.46
C PRO A 413 16.16 12.97 38.93
N ASP A 414 15.27 13.88 38.56
CA ASP A 414 13.84 13.71 38.76
C ASP A 414 13.25 12.89 37.59
N VAL A 415 13.77 13.11 36.37
CA VAL A 415 13.33 12.44 35.14
C VAL A 415 14.53 12.02 34.29
N VAL A 416 14.47 10.83 33.69
CA VAL A 416 15.45 10.33 32.71
C VAL A 416 14.78 10.14 31.37
N LEU A 417 15.29 10.82 30.33
CA LEU A 417 14.93 10.58 28.94
C LEU A 417 15.96 9.61 28.35
N LEU A 418 15.56 8.38 28.08
CA LEU A 418 16.48 7.28 27.81
C LEU A 418 16.22 6.64 26.45
N ASP A 419 17.18 6.72 25.54
CA ASP A 419 17.14 5.95 24.31
C ASP A 419 17.24 4.44 24.59
N ILE A 420 16.48 3.65 23.83
CA ILE A 420 16.56 2.19 23.89
C ILE A 420 17.77 1.68 23.12
N GLY A 421 18.12 2.34 22.00
CA GLY A 421 19.15 1.89 21.06
C GLY A 421 20.58 2.26 21.43
N LEU A 422 20.97 2.15 22.70
CA LEU A 422 22.29 2.59 23.16
C LEU A 422 23.43 1.60 22.88
N PRO A 423 24.67 2.07 22.66
CA PRO A 423 25.86 1.24 22.65
C PRO A 423 26.19 0.73 24.07
N GLY A 424 26.55 -0.56 24.18
CA GLY A 424 26.86 -1.20 25.46
C GLY A 424 25.63 -1.85 26.09
N PHE A 425 25.05 -1.20 27.11
CA PHE A 425 23.76 -1.63 27.66
C PHE A 425 22.63 -1.13 26.77
N ASP A 426 21.68 -2.00 26.42
CA ASP A 426 20.43 -1.52 25.84
C ASP A 426 19.66 -0.69 26.88
N GLY A 427 18.79 0.22 26.44
CA GLY A 427 18.07 1.09 27.36
C GLY A 427 17.17 0.34 28.35
N TYR A 428 16.78 -0.91 28.03
CA TYR A 428 16.05 -1.77 28.95
C TYR A 428 16.91 -2.21 30.14
N GLU A 429 18.16 -2.59 29.88
CA GLU A 429 19.13 -2.95 30.90
C GLU A 429 19.48 -1.76 31.81
N VAL A 430 19.60 -0.56 31.23
CA VAL A 430 19.78 0.68 32.00
C VAL A 430 18.60 0.92 32.93
N ALA A 431 17.37 0.81 32.43
CA ALA A 431 16.15 0.99 33.23
C ALA A 431 16.08 -0.02 34.39
N ARG A 432 16.34 -1.31 34.14
CA ARG A 432 16.36 -2.34 35.19
C ARG A 432 17.37 -2.03 36.27
N ARG A 433 18.60 -1.66 35.90
CA ARG A 433 19.65 -1.30 36.86
C ARG A 433 19.30 -0.07 37.66
N MET A 434 18.68 0.95 37.06
CA MET A 434 18.21 2.11 37.81
C MET A 434 17.12 1.72 38.80
N ARG A 435 16.17 0.83 38.43
CA ARG A 435 15.11 0.34 39.33
C ARG A 435 15.61 -0.53 40.48
N GLU A 436 16.73 -1.22 40.32
CA GLU A 436 17.39 -1.97 41.40
C GLU A 436 18.01 -1.08 42.48
N GLN A 437 18.21 0.22 42.20
CA GLN A 437 18.83 1.17 43.12
C GLN A 437 17.77 1.92 43.94
N PRO A 438 17.73 1.78 45.28
CA PRO A 438 16.71 2.43 46.12
C PRO A 438 16.68 3.95 45.98
N ILE A 439 17.84 4.58 45.77
CA ILE A 439 17.97 6.03 45.59
C ILE A 439 17.32 6.54 44.30
N LEU A 440 17.10 5.67 43.31
CA LEU A 440 16.47 6.00 42.02
C LEU A 440 15.02 5.52 41.91
N GLY A 441 14.43 5.01 43.01
CA GLY A 441 13.09 4.41 43.00
C GLY A 441 11.96 5.37 42.58
N ASN A 442 12.14 6.67 42.80
CA ASN A 442 11.15 7.71 42.46
C ASN A 442 11.45 8.42 41.13
N VAL A 443 12.54 8.06 40.45
CA VAL A 443 12.95 8.68 39.19
C VAL A 443 12.00 8.26 38.09
N GLU A 444 11.50 9.23 37.33
CA GLU A 444 10.62 8.94 36.20
C GLU A 444 11.42 8.54 34.97
N LEU A 445 11.22 7.33 34.45
CA LEU A 445 11.93 6.80 33.29
C LEU A 445 11.05 6.92 32.04
N VAL A 446 11.53 7.69 31.06
CA VAL A 446 10.87 7.91 29.77
C VAL A 446 11.69 7.25 28.66
N ALA A 447 11.14 6.21 28.03
CA ALA A 447 11.77 5.55 26.90
C ALA A 447 11.66 6.42 25.64
N LEU A 448 12.77 6.65 24.94
CA LEU A 448 12.81 7.21 23.58
C LEU A 448 13.05 6.09 22.59
N THR A 449 12.15 5.90 21.62
CA THR A 449 12.18 4.72 20.74
C THR A 449 12.10 5.08 19.26
N GLY A 450 12.90 4.40 18.42
CA GLY A 450 12.78 4.50 16.97
C GLY A 450 11.61 3.69 16.38
N TYR A 451 11.07 2.72 17.15
CA TYR A 451 10.03 1.80 16.71
C TYR A 451 8.91 1.70 17.75
N GLY A 452 7.70 2.11 17.38
CA GLY A 452 6.53 2.10 18.27
C GLY A 452 5.73 0.79 18.29
N ARG A 453 6.38 -0.38 18.24
CA ARG A 453 5.65 -1.67 18.26
C ARG A 453 5.04 -1.93 19.63
N SER A 454 3.93 -2.67 19.67
CA SER A 454 3.30 -3.14 20.93
C SER A 454 4.25 -4.02 21.75
N SER A 455 5.11 -4.81 21.09
CA SER A 455 6.19 -5.57 21.74
C SER A 455 7.17 -4.69 22.49
N ASP A 456 7.45 -3.49 21.98
CA ASP A 456 8.48 -2.61 22.51
C ASP A 456 7.94 -1.82 23.72
N LEU A 457 6.64 -1.50 23.71
CA LEU A 457 5.92 -0.97 24.88
C LEU A 457 5.90 -1.96 26.03
N GLN A 458 5.55 -3.22 25.77
CA GLN A 458 5.45 -4.21 26.83
C GLN A 458 6.83 -4.50 27.44
N ARG A 459 7.87 -4.61 26.60
CA ARG A 459 9.25 -4.73 27.06
C ARG A 459 9.73 -3.50 27.84
N ALA A 460 9.29 -2.30 27.47
CA ALA A 460 9.61 -1.09 28.21
C ALA A 460 8.95 -1.09 29.59
N HIS A 461 7.66 -1.41 29.66
CA HIS A 461 6.96 -1.54 30.93
C HIS A 461 7.61 -2.61 31.82
N ASP A 462 7.92 -3.79 31.28
CA ASP A 462 8.57 -4.89 32.01
C ASP A 462 9.99 -4.52 32.50
N ALA A 463 10.67 -3.62 31.80
CA ALA A 463 11.98 -3.08 32.21
C ALA A 463 11.88 -1.95 33.25
N GLY A 464 10.66 -1.46 33.54
CA GLY A 464 10.39 -0.47 34.56
C GLY A 464 10.24 0.99 34.07
N PHE A 465 10.01 1.21 32.78
CA PHE A 465 9.70 2.54 32.24
C PHE A 465 8.31 3.03 32.64
N ASP A 466 8.19 4.32 32.98
CA ASP A 466 6.91 4.97 33.32
C ASP A 466 6.21 5.51 32.07
N HIS A 467 7.00 6.05 31.12
CA HIS A 467 6.50 6.65 29.90
C HIS A 467 7.29 6.20 28.68
N HIS A 468 6.70 6.41 27.50
CA HIS A 468 7.30 6.06 26.23
C HIS A 468 6.97 7.11 25.15
N LEU A 469 8.01 7.61 24.49
CA LEU A 469 7.91 8.55 23.37
C LEU A 469 8.59 7.97 22.13
N VAL A 470 7.99 8.23 20.97
CA VAL A 470 8.56 7.84 19.68
C VAL A 470 9.46 8.95 19.18
N LYS A 471 10.67 8.59 18.72
CA LYS A 471 11.60 9.52 18.07
C LYS A 471 11.07 9.92 16.68
N PRO A 472 11.16 11.21 16.29
CA PRO A 472 11.67 12.32 17.08
C PRO A 472 10.66 12.78 18.13
N ALA A 473 11.10 12.83 19.40
CA ALA A 473 10.24 13.12 20.54
C ALA A 473 9.65 14.53 20.44
N ASN A 474 8.33 14.65 20.65
CA ASN A 474 7.66 15.94 20.62
C ASN A 474 7.96 16.70 21.92
N PHE A 475 8.51 17.92 21.79
CA PHE A 475 8.87 18.74 22.94
C PHE A 475 7.69 19.07 23.86
N GLU A 476 6.48 19.27 23.31
CA GLU A 476 5.27 19.51 24.12
C GLU A 476 4.88 18.29 24.95
N GLN A 477 5.07 17.07 24.42
CA GLN A 477 4.82 15.84 25.18
C GLN A 477 5.83 15.71 26.33
N ILE A 478 7.10 16.07 26.09
CA ILE A 478 8.12 16.09 27.14
C ILE A 478 7.76 17.10 28.24
N LYS A 479 7.30 18.31 27.88
CA LYS A 479 6.84 19.30 28.86
C LYS A 479 5.67 18.79 29.70
N GLN A 480 4.70 18.11 29.06
CA GLN A 480 3.55 17.53 29.77
C GLN A 480 3.98 16.48 30.80
N ILE A 481 4.92 15.61 30.44
CA ILE A 481 5.49 14.61 31.35
C ILE A 481 6.20 15.31 32.53
N LEU A 482 7.09 16.26 32.25
CA LEU A 482 7.81 17.03 33.27
C LEU A 482 6.87 17.81 34.20
N ALA A 483 5.74 18.30 33.70
CA ALA A 483 4.72 18.96 34.51
C ALA A 483 3.94 17.96 35.39
N SER A 484 3.62 16.77 34.88
CA SER A 484 2.84 15.75 35.59
C SER A 484 3.56 15.15 36.79
N HIS A 485 4.89 15.05 36.74
CA HIS A 485 5.73 14.65 37.86
C HIS A 485 5.53 15.54 39.11
N SER A 486 5.12 16.81 38.91
CA SER A 486 4.85 17.75 39.99
C SER A 486 3.66 17.36 40.87
N ASN A 487 2.64 16.74 40.30
CA ASN A 487 1.44 16.37 41.03
C ASN A 487 1.65 15.09 41.86
N LYS A 488 2.50 14.18 41.39
CA LYS A 488 2.76 12.89 42.06
C LYS A 488 3.55 13.03 43.37
N MET A 489 4.49 13.98 43.43
CA MET A 489 5.27 14.25 44.66
C MET A 489 4.47 14.99 45.72
N GLN A 490 3.58 15.92 45.35
CA GLN A 490 2.71 16.62 46.32
C GLN A 490 1.69 15.68 46.99
N LEU A 491 1.24 14.64 46.28
CA LEU A 491 0.36 13.59 46.84
C LEU A 491 1.07 12.61 47.78
N LEU A 492 2.40 12.55 47.78
CA LEU A 492 3.21 11.71 48.68
C LEU A 492 3.70 12.48 49.92
N GLU A 493 3.69 13.82 49.88
CA GLU A 493 4.04 14.71 51.00
C GLU A 493 2.83 15.13 51.87
N HIS A 494 1.62 14.66 51.54
CA HIS A 494 0.40 14.76 52.35
C HIS A 494 -0.09 13.38 52.75
#